data_AF-A0A357T3Z2-F1
#
_entry.id   AF-A0A357T3Z2-F1
#
_cell.length_a   1.000
_cell.length_b   1.000
_cell.length_c   1.000
_cell.angle_alpha   90.00
_cell.angle_beta   90.00
_cell.angle_gamma   90.00
#
_symmetry.space_group_name_H-M   'P 1'
#
loop_
_entity.id
_entity.type
_entity.pdbx_description
1 polymer ?
#
loop_
_entity_poly.entity_id
_entity_poly.type
_entity_poly.pdbx_seq_one_letter_code
_entity_poly.pdbx_strand_id
1 'polypeptide(L)'
;MRIVNNISAMNTNRVLGATDNALGKTLEKLSSGLRINRAADDAAGLAISEKMRAQIGGMKQAIRNAQHGISMIQTAEGALNETHAILNRMRELAVQASNGTL
;
A
#
# COMPACT_ATOMS: atom_id res chain seq x y z
N MET A 1 6.96 -48.02 45.56
CA MET A 1 6.99 -46.61 45.08
C MET A 1 8.43 -46.12 45.18
N ARG A 2 9.17 -46.10 44.08
CA ARG A 2 10.62 -45.78 44.07
C ARG A 2 10.84 -44.26 44.09
N ILE A 3 11.69 -43.80 45.00
CA ILE A 3 12.09 -42.40 45.25
C ILE A 3 12.88 -41.77 44.08
N VAL A 4 13.28 -42.57 43.08
CA VAL A 4 14.24 -42.15 42.02
C VAL A 4 13.61 -41.30 40.92
N ASN A 5 12.30 -41.43 40.66
CA ASN A 5 11.64 -40.66 39.60
C ASN A 5 10.31 -40.08 40.09
N ASN A 6 10.23 -38.75 40.11
CA ASN A 6 9.00 -38.03 40.43
C ASN A 6 8.23 -37.74 39.14
N ILE A 7 7.45 -38.72 38.70
CA ILE A 7 6.68 -38.65 37.44
C ILE A 7 5.66 -37.50 37.47
N SER A 8 5.08 -37.20 38.64
CA SER A 8 4.17 -36.06 38.83
C SER A 8 4.88 -34.73 38.59
N ALA A 9 6.06 -34.52 39.19
CA ALA A 9 6.85 -33.32 38.96
C ALA A 9 7.33 -33.20 37.52
N MET A 10 7.72 -34.30 36.88
CA MET A 10 8.09 -34.30 35.45
C MET A 10 6.90 -33.94 34.55
N ASN A 11 5.70 -34.40 34.88
CA ASN A 11 4.49 -34.04 34.13
C ASN A 11 4.15 -32.55 34.31
N THR A 12 4.19 -32.04 35.54
CA THR A 12 3.98 -30.62 35.81
C THR A 12 5.00 -29.73 35.08
N ASN A 13 6.28 -30.11 35.05
CA ASN A 13 7.31 -29.38 34.31
C ASN A 13 7.03 -29.36 32.79
N ARG A 14 6.61 -30.49 32.21
CA ARG A 14 6.21 -30.55 30.80
C ARG A 14 5.03 -29.63 30.48
N VAL A 15 4.00 -29.61 31.34
CA VAL A 15 2.83 -28.74 31.19
C VAL A 15 3.19 -27.27 31.38
N LEU A 16 4.08 -26.96 32.33
CA LEU A 16 4.61 -25.61 32.53
C LEU A 16 5.35 -25.12 31.28
N GLY A 17 6.26 -25.93 30.73
CA GLY A 17 6.97 -25.59 29.49
C GLY A 17 6.03 -25.39 28.29
N ALA A 18 4.94 -26.15 28.19
CA ALA A 18 3.92 -25.92 27.16
C ALA A 18 3.18 -24.59 27.35
N THR A 19 2.84 -24.25 28.62
CA THR A 19 2.17 -23.00 28.99
C THR A 19 3.04 -21.78 28.71
N ASP A 20 4.33 -21.82 29.09
CA ASP A 20 5.27 -20.73 28.85
C ASP A 20 5.46 -20.45 27.35
N ASN A 21 5.53 -21.51 26.53
CA ASN A 21 5.59 -21.37 25.08
C ASN A 21 4.31 -20.74 24.49
N ALA A 22 3.13 -21.11 25.00
CA ALA A 22 1.87 -20.52 24.57
C ALA A 22 1.76 -19.04 24.98
N LEU A 23 2.21 -18.70 26.19
CA LEU A 23 2.29 -17.32 26.68
C LEU A 23 3.23 -16.48 25.81
N GLY A 24 4.42 -17.00 25.49
CA GLY A 24 5.38 -16.33 24.60
C GLY A 24 4.79 -16.00 23.23
N LYS A 25 4.06 -16.93 22.60
CA LYS A 25 3.35 -16.68 21.33
C LYS A 25 2.26 -15.63 21.46
N THR A 26 1.55 -15.60 22.59
CA THR A 26 0.49 -14.61 22.84
C THR A 26 1.08 -13.21 23.01
N LEU A 27 2.20 -13.10 23.74
CA LEU A 27 2.95 -11.85 23.89
C LEU A 27 3.51 -11.35 22.54
N GLU A 28 3.99 -12.25 21.68
CA GLU A 28 4.44 -11.90 20.32
C GLU A 28 3.30 -11.28 19.48
N LYS A 29 2.10 -11.87 19.53
CA LYS A 29 0.90 -11.34 18.85
C LYS A 29 0.44 -10.01 19.44
N LEU A 30 0.49 -9.87 20.77
CA LEU A 30 0.14 -8.61 21.43
C LEU A 30 1.12 -7.49 21.08
N SER A 31 2.42 -7.77 21.12
CA SER A 31 3.47 -6.78 20.85
C SER A 31 3.53 -6.35 19.39
N SER A 32 3.20 -7.23 18.45
CA SER A 32 3.15 -6.92 17.01
C SER A 32 1.83 -6.28 16.59
N GLY A 33 0.75 -6.50 17.35
CA GLY A 33 -0.61 -6.15 16.97
C GLY A 33 -1.15 -6.98 15.79
N LEU A 34 -0.40 -7.98 15.33
CA LEU A 34 -0.76 -8.83 14.20
C LEU A 34 -1.19 -10.22 14.69
N ARG A 35 -2.29 -10.72 14.13
CA ARG A 35 -2.80 -12.06 14.44
C ARG A 35 -1.89 -13.18 13.91
N ILE A 36 -1.23 -12.94 12.77
CA ILE A 36 -0.35 -13.88 12.07
C ILE A 36 1.04 -13.24 11.97
N ASN A 37 2.00 -13.75 12.75
CA ASN A 37 3.39 -13.25 12.74
C ASN A 37 4.33 -14.17 12.00
N ARG A 38 4.02 -15.47 11.96
CA ARG A 38 4.84 -16.49 11.31
C ARG A 38 4.01 -17.27 10.31
N ALA A 39 4.65 -17.75 9.24
CA ALA A 39 4.02 -18.67 8.28
C ALA A 39 3.53 -19.97 8.94
N ALA A 40 4.13 -20.35 10.09
CA ALA A 40 3.72 -21.49 10.89
C ALA A 40 2.38 -21.29 11.63
N ASP A 41 1.94 -20.04 11.85
CA ASP A 41 0.66 -19.76 12.51
C ASP A 41 -0.53 -19.91 11.53
N ASP A 42 -0.36 -19.43 10.29
CA ASP A 42 -1.36 -19.50 9.22
C ASP A 42 -0.70 -19.16 7.87
N ALA A 43 -0.18 -20.17 7.16
CA ALA A 43 0.53 -19.97 5.90
C ALA A 43 -0.39 -19.39 4.80
N ALA A 44 -1.65 -19.81 4.75
CA ALA A 44 -2.62 -19.34 3.77
C ALA A 44 -3.05 -17.90 4.08
N GLY A 45 -3.35 -17.59 5.34
CA GLY A 45 -3.68 -16.24 5.78
C GLY A 45 -2.53 -15.25 5.58
N LEU A 46 -1.29 -15.68 5.85
CA LEU A 46 -0.11 -14.86 5.56
C LEU A 46 0.03 -14.59 4.05
N ALA A 47 -0.08 -15.62 3.20
CA ALA A 47 0.01 -15.46 1.75
C ALA A 47 -1.08 -14.53 1.18
N ILE A 48 -2.32 -14.64 1.67
CA ILE A 48 -3.40 -13.74 1.28
C ILE A 48 -3.11 -12.31 1.75
N SER A 49 -2.63 -12.14 2.99
CA SER A 49 -2.33 -10.81 3.54
C SER A 49 -1.19 -10.12 2.78
N GLU A 50 -0.15 -10.86 2.38
CA GLU A 50 0.95 -10.32 1.56
C GLU A 50 0.50 -10.02 0.13
N LYS A 51 -0.36 -10.86 -0.47
CA LYS A 51 -0.99 -10.56 -1.76
C LYS A 51 -1.81 -9.26 -1.68
N MET A 52 -2.61 -9.09 -0.63
CA MET A 52 -3.36 -7.85 -0.41
C MET A 52 -2.44 -6.65 -0.18
N ARG A 53 -1.37 -6.79 0.60
CA ARG A 53 -0.38 -5.74 0.82
C ARG A 53 0.27 -5.30 -0.49
N ALA A 54 0.64 -6.26 -1.35
CA ALA A 54 1.18 -5.99 -2.68
C ALA A 54 0.15 -5.28 -3.58
N GLN A 55 -1.10 -5.74 -3.60
CA GLN A 55 -2.19 -5.08 -4.34
C GLN A 55 -2.43 -3.65 -3.86
N ILE A 56 -2.45 -3.40 -2.54
CA ILE A 56 -2.58 -2.05 -1.97
C ILE A 56 -1.40 -1.17 -2.40
N GLY A 57 -0.17 -1.70 -2.38
CA GLY A 57 1.00 -0.99 -2.88
C GLY A 57 0.88 -0.61 -4.36
N GLY A 58 0.47 -1.58 -5.19
CA GLY A 58 0.21 -1.37 -6.62
C GLY A 58 -0.89 -0.35 -6.88
N MET A 59 -2.02 -0.43 -6.17
CA MET A 59 -3.12 0.53 -6.29
C MET A 59 -2.69 1.94 -5.87
N LYS A 60 -1.91 2.10 -4.80
CA LYS A 60 -1.37 3.40 -4.39
C LYS A 60 -0.49 4.02 -5.48
N GLN A 61 0.33 3.23 -6.16
CA GLN A 61 1.11 3.71 -7.30
C GLN A 61 0.21 4.04 -8.50
N ALA A 62 -0.79 3.21 -8.80
CA ALA A 62 -1.74 3.47 -9.88
C ALA A 62 -2.49 4.79 -9.68
N ILE A 63 -2.92 5.08 -8.44
CA ILE A 63 -3.56 6.36 -8.08
C ILE A 63 -2.61 7.53 -8.33
N ARG A 64 -1.34 7.44 -7.89
CA ARG A 64 -0.34 8.48 -8.17
C ARG A 64 -0.12 8.68 -9.67
N ASN A 65 0.00 7.60 -10.42
CA ASN A 65 0.16 7.65 -11.88
C ASN A 65 -1.05 8.32 -12.55
N ALA A 66 -2.27 8.01 -12.12
CA ALA A 66 -3.48 8.66 -12.62
C ALA A 66 -3.49 10.16 -12.30
N GLN A 67 -3.11 10.55 -11.08
CA GLN A 67 -2.98 11.96 -10.70
C GLN A 67 -1.93 12.69 -11.56
N HIS A 68 -0.78 12.06 -11.81
CA HIS A 68 0.22 12.63 -12.72
C HIS A 68 -0.30 12.78 -14.14
N GLY A 69 -1.06 11.80 -14.65
CA GLY A 69 -1.72 11.88 -15.95
C GLY A 69 -2.71 13.05 -16.02
N ILE A 70 -3.51 13.26 -14.97
CA ILE A 70 -4.42 14.41 -14.86
C ILE A 70 -3.64 15.73 -14.88
N SER A 71 -2.58 15.85 -14.08
CA SER A 71 -1.76 17.07 -14.05
C SER A 71 -1.10 17.37 -15.39
N MET A 72 -0.65 16.33 -16.12
CA MET A 72 -0.10 16.47 -17.46
C MET A 72 -1.17 17.00 -18.43
N ILE A 73 -2.37 16.41 -18.41
CA ILE A 73 -3.49 16.85 -19.27
C ILE A 73 -3.85 18.29 -18.96
N GLN A 74 -3.98 18.68 -17.69
CA GLN A 74 -4.26 20.05 -17.28
C GLN A 74 -3.19 21.04 -17.78
N THR A 75 -1.92 20.64 -17.73
CA THR A 75 -0.81 21.46 -18.25
C THR A 75 -0.93 21.62 -19.77
N ALA A 76 -1.26 20.53 -20.48
CA ALA A 76 -1.48 20.56 -21.92
C ALA A 76 -2.70 21.42 -22.30
N GLU A 77 -3.81 21.32 -21.58
CA GLU A 77 -5.01 22.15 -21.77
C GLU A 77 -4.69 23.64 -21.56
N GLY A 78 -3.91 23.97 -20.52
CA GLY A 78 -3.43 25.34 -20.29
C GLY A 78 -2.60 25.87 -21.46
N ALA A 79 -1.66 25.07 -21.96
CA ALA A 79 -0.86 25.42 -23.13
C ALA A 79 -1.71 25.60 -24.40
N LEU A 80 -2.68 24.71 -24.63
CA LEU A 80 -3.58 24.80 -25.78
C LEU A 80 -4.47 26.05 -25.73
N ASN A 81 -4.93 26.45 -24.54
CA ASN A 81 -5.69 27.70 -24.39
C ASN A 81 -4.89 28.93 -24.84
N GLU A 82 -3.59 29.00 -24.51
CA GLU A 82 -2.71 30.05 -25.01
C GLU A 82 -2.54 29.98 -26.54
N THR A 83 -2.37 28.78 -27.11
CA THR A 83 -2.30 28.64 -28.57
C THR A 83 -3.59 29.11 -29.26
N HIS A 84 -4.75 28.84 -28.68
CA HIS A 84 -6.04 29.33 -29.18
C HIS A 84 -6.11 30.86 -29.13
N ALA A 85 -5.67 31.49 -28.04
CA ALA A 85 -5.62 32.95 -27.93
C ALA A 85 -4.71 33.57 -29.00
N ILE A 86 -3.53 32.98 -29.23
CA ILE A 86 -2.59 33.42 -30.27
C ILE A 86 -3.21 33.27 -31.67
N LEU A 87 -3.86 32.13 -31.96
CA LEU A 87 -4.52 31.90 -33.25
C LEU A 87 -5.64 32.91 -33.51
N ASN A 88 -6.45 33.24 -32.49
CA ASN A 88 -7.47 34.28 -32.60
C ASN A 88 -6.83 35.64 -32.91
N ARG A 89 -5.75 36.00 -32.20
CA ARG A 89 -5.05 37.26 -32.45
C ARG A 89 -4.42 37.31 -33.86
N MET A 90 -3.83 36.22 -34.33
CA MET A 90 -3.31 36.13 -35.70
C MET A 90 -4.42 36.29 -36.74
N ARG A 91 -5.61 35.72 -36.49
CA ARG A 91 -6.77 35.89 -37.37
C ARG A 91 -7.22 37.35 -37.42
N GLU A 92 -7.30 38.03 -36.28
CA GLU A 92 -7.61 39.46 -36.21
C GLU A 92 -6.59 40.29 -37.02
N LEU A 93 -5.30 40.03 -36.83
CA LEU A 93 -4.22 40.72 -37.53
C LEU A 93 -4.28 40.47 -39.05
N ALA A 94 -4.60 39.25 -39.48
CA ALA A 94 -4.75 38.93 -40.90
C ALA A 94 -5.95 39.66 -41.53
N VAL A 95 -7.08 39.75 -40.83
CA VAL A 95 -8.24 40.54 -41.29
C VAL A 95 -7.91 42.03 -41.32
N GLN A 96 -7.21 42.54 -40.31
CA GLN A 96 -6.77 43.94 -40.27
C GLN A 96 -5.82 44.26 -41.44
N ALA A 97 -4.88 43.37 -41.77
CA ALA A 97 -3.99 43.51 -42.91
C ALA A 97 -4.76 43.45 -44.25
N SER A 98 -5.78 42.58 -44.35
CA SER A 98 -6.60 42.42 -45.55
C SER A 98 -7.56 43.58 -45.80
N ASN A 99 -8.09 44.22 -44.75
CA ASN A 99 -9.02 45.35 -44.90
C ASN A 99 -8.32 46.69 -45.20
N GLY A 100 -6.98 46.72 -45.18
CA GLY A 100 -6.19 47.80 -45.78
C GLY A 100 -6.55 49.20 -45.33
N THR A 101 -6.39 49.53 -44.05
CA THR A 101 -6.35 50.93 -43.59
C THR A 101 -5.38 51.09 -42.41
N LEU A 102 -4.11 51.36 -42.74
CA LEU A 102 -3.31 52.38 -42.05
C LEU A 102 -3.41 53.65 -42.89
#